data_AF-A0A820GER2-F1
#
_entry.id   AF-A0A820GER2-F1
#
_cell.length_a   1.000
_cell.length_b   1.000
_cell.length_c   1.000
_cell.angle_alpha   90.00
_cell.angle_beta   90.00
_cell.angle_gamma   90.00
#
_symmetry.space_group_name_H-M   'P 1'
#
loop_
_entity.id
_entity.type
_entity.pdbx_description
1 polymer ?
#
loop_
_entity_poly.entity_id
_entity_poly.type
_entity_poly.pdbx_seq_one_letter_code
_entity_poly.pdbx_strand_id
1 'polypeptide(L)'
;MEKNELETTRIRGFTSWINMRLLPFEKGLGNVLTDLMKGTNMKLLLQSVTGTTTDKIQSFEKLTPEQLRTRCEWAVKHLKQQQVLPDDVQVDARLFAVRNAKSVFDFLWRLVEQDIWFLWERIDFLLQDDPKALLSVPLKWIPTGNTTDISKSTKNMPGLASYGSK
;
A
#
# COMPACT_ATOMS: atom_id res chain seq x y z
N MET A 1 -18.22 27.25 -2.26
CA MET A 1 -17.02 27.40 -1.41
C MET A 1 -16.72 26.10 -0.67
N GLU A 2 -17.70 25.51 0.02
CA GLU A 2 -17.59 24.21 0.72
C GLU A 2 -17.01 23.03 -0.09
N LYS A 3 -17.43 22.83 -1.35
CA LYS A 3 -16.93 21.70 -2.17
C LYS A 3 -15.40 21.68 -2.29
N ASN A 4 -14.77 22.85 -2.37
CA ASN A 4 -13.32 22.97 -2.56
C ASN A 4 -12.55 22.68 -1.26
N GLU A 5 -13.16 23.01 -0.12
CA GLU A 5 -12.61 22.76 1.21
C GLU A 5 -12.71 21.28 1.60
N LEU A 6 -13.84 20.63 1.28
CA LEU A 6 -14.00 19.19 1.48
C LEU A 6 -12.98 18.39 0.65
N GLU A 7 -12.78 18.77 -0.61
CA GLU A 7 -11.78 18.12 -1.47
C GLU A 7 -10.36 18.31 -0.91
N THR A 8 -10.01 19.54 -0.50
CA THR A 8 -8.72 19.84 0.14
C THR A 8 -8.49 18.99 1.40
N THR A 9 -9.54 18.81 2.21
CA THR A 9 -9.47 18.01 3.43
C THR A 9 -9.25 16.53 3.11
N ARG A 10 -9.94 15.98 2.11
CA ARG A 10 -9.74 14.61 1.63
C ARG A 10 -8.33 14.41 1.08
N ILE A 11 -7.82 15.34 0.28
CA ILE A 11 -6.44 15.28 -0.25
C ILE A 11 -5.45 15.16 0.91
N ARG A 12 -5.56 16.03 1.93
CA ARG A 12 -4.68 16.00 3.09
C ARG A 12 -4.77 14.68 3.85
N GLY A 13 -5.98 14.22 4.15
CA GLY A 13 -6.20 12.96 4.88
C GLY A 13 -5.60 11.75 4.16
N PHE A 14 -5.87 11.59 2.87
CA PHE A 14 -5.32 10.50 2.07
C PHE A 14 -3.82 10.61 1.87
N THR A 15 -3.28 11.82 1.65
CA THR A 15 -1.83 12.04 1.59
C THR A 15 -1.16 11.61 2.90
N SER A 16 -1.70 12.00 4.05
CA SER A 16 -1.17 11.60 5.36
C SER A 16 -1.22 10.09 5.56
N TRP A 17 -2.34 9.44 5.23
CA TRP A 17 -2.47 7.99 5.35
C TRP A 17 -1.46 7.23 4.46
N ILE A 18 -1.32 7.62 3.19
CA ILE A 18 -0.31 7.02 2.30
C ILE A 18 1.09 7.25 2.85
N ASN A 19 1.41 8.44 3.37
CA ASN A 19 2.74 8.71 3.92
C ASN A 19 3.07 7.81 5.12
N MET A 20 2.09 7.45 5.96
CA MET A 20 2.31 6.46 7.02
C MET A 20 2.69 5.09 6.45
N ARG A 21 2.02 4.66 5.38
CA ARG A 21 2.30 3.40 4.66
C ARG A 21 3.65 3.42 3.94
N LEU A 22 4.10 4.60 3.49
CA LEU A 22 5.35 4.77 2.76
C LEU A 22 6.57 5.09 3.61
N LEU A 23 6.38 5.38 4.90
CA LEU A 23 7.45 5.68 5.86
C LEU A 23 8.60 4.64 5.83
N PRO A 24 8.35 3.31 5.80
CA PRO A 24 9.42 2.31 5.76
C PRO A 24 10.28 2.34 4.49
N PHE A 25 9.82 3.04 3.44
CA PHE A 25 10.52 3.17 2.16
C PHE A 25 11.16 4.55 1.98
N GLU A 26 11.14 5.40 3.01
CA GLU A 26 11.64 6.78 2.98
C GLU A 26 11.03 7.59 1.83
N LYS A 27 9.75 7.33 1.52
CA LYS A 27 8.98 8.06 0.50
C LYS A 27 7.84 8.84 1.14
N GLY A 28 7.51 9.96 0.49
CA GLY A 28 6.39 10.81 0.87
C GLY A 28 5.80 11.51 -0.34
N LEU A 29 4.50 11.79 -0.26
CA LEU A 29 3.73 12.53 -1.25
C LEU A 29 3.43 13.92 -0.69
N GLY A 30 3.48 14.94 -1.55
CA GLY A 30 2.96 16.27 -1.24
C GLY A 30 1.46 16.35 -1.50
N ASN A 31 1.01 15.73 -2.60
CA ASN A 31 -0.40 15.66 -2.97
C ASN A 31 -0.72 14.30 -3.60
N VAL A 32 -1.67 13.57 -3.01
CA VAL A 32 -2.02 12.21 -3.44
C VAL A 32 -2.49 12.14 -4.89
N LEU A 33 -3.27 13.12 -5.37
CA LEU A 33 -3.82 13.09 -6.72
C LEU A 33 -2.72 13.27 -7.77
N THR A 34 -1.69 14.07 -7.47
CA THR A 34 -0.61 14.35 -8.42
C THR A 34 0.56 13.38 -8.30
N ASP A 35 0.89 12.94 -7.09
CA ASP A 35 2.15 12.29 -6.78
C ASP A 35 2.03 10.77 -6.68
N LEU A 36 0.84 10.21 -6.44
CA LEU A 36 0.65 8.77 -6.30
C LEU A 36 1.11 7.99 -7.55
N MET A 37 0.91 8.58 -8.73
CA MET A 37 1.28 7.99 -10.01
C MET A 37 2.67 8.41 -10.50
N LYS A 38 3.47 9.09 -9.66
CA LYS A 38 4.86 9.47 -10.00
C LYS A 38 5.84 8.43 -9.49
N GLY A 39 6.95 8.30 -10.20
CA GLY A 39 8.03 7.36 -9.87
C GLY A 39 7.52 5.98 -9.46
N THR A 40 7.92 5.53 -8.28
CA THR A 40 7.56 4.21 -7.72
C THR A 40 6.49 4.27 -6.63
N ASN A 41 5.80 5.40 -6.44
CA ASN A 41 4.92 5.61 -5.29
C ASN A 41 3.77 4.59 -5.23
N MET A 42 3.06 4.38 -6.35
CA MET A 42 2.04 3.36 -6.45
C MET A 42 2.59 1.94 -6.19
N LYS A 43 3.75 1.60 -6.76
CA LYS A 43 4.39 0.29 -6.53
C LYS A 43 4.65 0.05 -5.04
N LEU A 44 5.22 1.04 -4.36
CA LEU A 44 5.54 0.97 -2.94
C LEU A 44 4.29 0.95 -2.07
N LEU A 45 3.24 1.70 -2.45
CA LEU A 45 1.95 1.63 -1.78
C LEU A 45 1.39 0.20 -1.86
N LEU A 46 1.37 -0.41 -3.03
CA LEU A 46 0.91 -1.78 -3.21
C LEU A 46 1.73 -2.75 -2.34
N GLN A 47 3.06 -2.65 -2.37
CA GLN A 47 3.93 -3.46 -1.52
C GLN A 47 3.67 -3.25 -0.03
N SER A 48 3.35 -2.03 0.40
CA SER A 48 3.06 -1.71 1.80
C SER A 48 1.75 -2.31 2.31
N VAL A 49 0.78 -2.53 1.42
CA VAL A 49 -0.54 -3.08 1.79
C VAL A 49 -0.62 -4.58 1.57
N THR A 50 0.08 -5.12 0.57
CA THR A 50 0.09 -6.57 0.27
C THR A 50 1.27 -7.31 0.91
N GLY A 51 2.32 -6.59 1.32
CA GLY A 51 3.60 -7.17 1.75
C GLY A 51 4.37 -7.91 0.65
N THR A 52 3.92 -7.85 -0.60
CA THR A 52 4.55 -8.54 -1.73
C THR A 52 5.04 -7.54 -2.76
N THR A 53 6.21 -7.83 -3.34
CA THR A 53 6.74 -7.06 -4.47
C THR A 53 6.16 -7.58 -5.77
N THR A 54 5.85 -6.67 -6.70
CA THR A 54 5.43 -7.04 -8.06
C THR A 54 6.30 -6.35 -9.10
N ASP A 55 6.94 -7.14 -9.96
CA ASP A 55 7.80 -6.62 -11.04
C ASP A 55 6.99 -6.04 -12.21
N LYS A 56 5.71 -6.42 -12.29
CA LYS A 56 4.79 -5.95 -13.35
C LYS A 56 4.43 -4.47 -13.21
N ILE A 57 4.50 -3.93 -11.99
CA ILE A 57 4.13 -2.55 -11.71
C ILE A 57 5.41 -1.76 -11.41
N GLN A 58 5.83 -0.94 -12.36
CA GLN A 58 6.98 -0.06 -12.25
C GLN A 58 6.53 1.39 -12.10
N SER A 59 6.97 2.30 -12.99
CA SER A 59 6.60 3.72 -12.98
C SER A 59 5.44 4.05 -13.91
N PHE A 60 4.48 4.84 -13.45
CA PHE A 60 3.35 5.30 -14.27
C PHE A 60 3.68 6.55 -15.11
N GLU A 61 4.94 6.99 -15.12
CA GLU A 61 5.37 8.17 -15.86
C GLU A 61 5.64 7.88 -17.33
N LYS A 62 5.37 8.88 -18.19
CA LYS A 62 5.62 8.85 -19.65
C LYS A 62 4.94 7.67 -20.38
N LEU A 63 3.85 7.17 -19.81
CA LEU A 63 3.03 6.12 -20.41
C LEU A 63 1.90 6.71 -21.25
N THR A 64 1.48 5.99 -22.28
CA THR A 64 0.25 6.33 -23.00
C THR A 64 -0.98 6.12 -22.10
N PRO A 65 -2.12 6.77 -22.39
CA PRO A 65 -3.36 6.55 -21.62
C PRO A 65 -3.77 5.07 -21.53
N GLU A 66 -3.54 4.31 -22.61
CA GLU A 66 -3.83 2.88 -22.67
C GLU A 66 -2.90 2.04 -21.78
N GLN A 67 -1.61 2.38 -21.76
CA GLN A 67 -0.63 1.76 -20.86
C GLN A 67 -0.92 2.09 -19.39
N LEU A 68 -1.31 3.33 -19.09
CA LEU A 68 -1.74 3.73 -17.76
C LEU A 68 -2.93 2.90 -17.29
N ARG A 69 -3.97 2.78 -18.13
CA ARG A 69 -5.15 1.95 -17.84
C ARG A 69 -4.76 0.52 -17.51
N THR A 70 -3.98 -0.11 -18.38
CA THR A 70 -3.50 -1.49 -18.20
C THR A 70 -2.77 -1.67 -16.87
N ARG A 71 -1.92 -0.72 -16.48
CA ARG A 71 -1.20 -0.80 -15.20
C ARG A 71 -2.10 -0.60 -13.98
N CYS A 72 -3.13 0.25 -14.08
CA CYS A 72 -4.12 0.39 -13.03
C CYS A 72 -4.92 -0.91 -12.86
N GLU A 73 -5.29 -1.56 -13.96
CA GLU A 73 -5.94 -2.88 -13.93
C GLU A 73 -5.04 -3.94 -13.27
N TRP A 74 -3.74 -3.95 -13.57
CA TRP A 74 -2.80 -4.84 -12.91
C TRP A 74 -2.67 -4.57 -11.41
N ALA A 75 -2.69 -3.30 -10.98
CA ALA A 75 -2.70 -2.93 -9.57
C ALA A 75 -3.92 -3.47 -8.84
N VAL A 76 -5.12 -3.25 -9.40
CA VAL A 76 -6.39 -3.73 -8.84
C VAL A 76 -6.41 -5.26 -8.79
N LYS A 77 -5.98 -5.92 -9.87
CA LYS A 77 -5.89 -7.38 -9.93
C LYS A 77 -4.95 -7.93 -8.86
N HIS A 78 -3.80 -7.28 -8.65
CA HIS A 78 -2.85 -7.69 -7.63
C HIS A 78 -3.45 -7.58 -6.22
N LEU A 79 -4.18 -6.49 -5.93
CA LEU A 79 -4.86 -6.31 -4.64
C LEU A 79 -5.94 -7.37 -4.38
N LYS A 80 -6.70 -7.75 -5.41
CA LYS A 80 -7.69 -8.84 -5.32
C LYS A 80 -7.04 -10.19 -5.07
N GLN A 81 -5.96 -10.50 -5.80
CA GLN A 81 -5.20 -11.74 -5.61
C GLN A 81 -4.62 -11.89 -4.20
N GLN A 82 -4.30 -10.77 -3.55
CA GLN A 82 -3.77 -10.73 -2.18
C GLN A 82 -4.87 -10.56 -1.13
N GLN A 83 -6.16 -10.65 -1.52
CA GLN A 83 -7.32 -10.50 -0.64
C GLN A 83 -7.34 -9.17 0.13
N VAL A 84 -6.69 -8.12 -0.41
CA VAL A 84 -6.76 -6.75 0.11
C VAL A 84 -8.03 -6.05 -0.37
N LEU A 85 -8.43 -6.34 -1.62
CA LEU A 85 -9.69 -5.88 -2.18
C LEU A 85 -10.62 -7.06 -2.43
N PRO A 86 -11.91 -6.98 -2.05
CA PRO A 86 -12.92 -7.94 -2.45
C PRO A 86 -13.11 -8.03 -3.97
N ASP A 87 -13.54 -9.19 -4.47
CA ASP A 87 -13.68 -9.45 -5.91
C ASP A 87 -14.81 -8.66 -6.58
N ASP A 88 -15.83 -8.30 -5.82
CA ASP A 88 -16.99 -7.50 -6.26
C ASP A 88 -16.68 -6.00 -6.39
N VAL A 89 -15.60 -5.52 -5.76
CA VAL A 89 -15.17 -4.12 -5.89
C VAL A 89 -14.72 -3.84 -7.31
N GLN A 90 -15.42 -2.92 -7.97
CA GLN A 90 -15.05 -2.41 -9.29
C GLN A 90 -14.32 -1.07 -9.16
N VAL A 91 -13.12 -1.00 -9.74
CA VAL A 91 -12.33 0.22 -9.84
C VAL A 91 -12.23 0.58 -11.31
N ASP A 92 -12.73 1.75 -11.69
CA ASP A 92 -12.61 2.22 -13.06
C ASP A 92 -11.16 2.69 -13.33
N ALA A 93 -10.38 1.80 -13.93
CA ALA A 93 -8.99 2.05 -14.31
C ALA A 93 -8.83 3.24 -15.27
N ARG A 94 -9.85 3.58 -16.08
CA ARG A 94 -9.81 4.75 -16.96
C ARG A 94 -9.85 6.04 -16.16
N LEU A 95 -10.79 6.13 -15.23
CA LEU A 95 -10.93 7.30 -14.36
C LEU A 95 -9.74 7.45 -13.41
N PHE A 96 -9.19 6.33 -12.94
CA PHE A 96 -7.98 6.33 -12.13
C PHE A 96 -6.74 6.80 -12.92
N ALA A 97 -6.59 6.35 -14.18
CA ALA A 97 -5.50 6.76 -15.06
C ALA A 97 -5.48 8.27 -15.33
N VAL A 98 -6.66 8.90 -15.47
CA VAL A 98 -6.79 10.35 -15.62
C VAL A 98 -6.80 11.11 -14.29
N ARG A 99 -6.49 10.44 -13.17
CA ARG A 99 -6.41 11.02 -11.82
C ARG A 99 -7.71 11.70 -11.39
N ASN A 100 -8.85 11.15 -11.79
CA ASN A 100 -10.14 11.64 -11.33
C ASN A 100 -10.21 11.55 -9.80
N ALA A 101 -10.41 12.69 -9.14
CA ALA A 101 -10.35 12.79 -7.68
C ALA A 101 -11.31 11.80 -6.99
N LYS A 102 -12.55 11.71 -7.46
CA LYS A 102 -13.56 10.80 -6.91
C LYS A 102 -13.09 9.35 -7.00
N SER A 103 -12.67 8.91 -8.19
CA SER A 103 -12.21 7.52 -8.39
C SER A 103 -10.95 7.19 -7.60
N VAL A 104 -10.01 8.12 -7.49
CA VAL A 104 -8.80 7.94 -6.67
C VAL A 104 -9.18 7.82 -5.20
N PHE A 105 -10.04 8.70 -4.69
CA PHE A 105 -10.46 8.64 -3.29
C PHE A 105 -11.31 7.40 -2.98
N ASP A 106 -12.21 7.00 -3.87
CA ASP A 106 -13.02 5.79 -3.69
C ASP A 106 -12.10 4.56 -3.62
N PHE A 107 -11.08 4.48 -4.48
CA PHE A 107 -10.06 3.43 -4.44
C PHE A 107 -9.26 3.43 -3.14
N LEU A 108 -8.74 4.58 -2.73
CA LEU A 108 -7.94 4.70 -1.50
C LEU A 108 -8.77 4.41 -0.25
N TRP A 109 -10.04 4.80 -0.26
CA TRP A 109 -10.95 4.48 0.84
C TRP A 109 -11.11 2.98 1.04
N ARG A 110 -11.16 2.18 -0.04
CA ARG A 110 -11.18 0.71 0.08
C ARG A 110 -9.93 0.14 0.76
N LEU A 111 -8.77 0.74 0.52
CA LEU A 111 -7.54 0.33 1.20
C LEU A 111 -7.56 0.74 2.68
N VAL A 112 -8.10 1.92 3.00
CA VAL A 112 -8.29 2.38 4.38
C VAL A 112 -9.30 1.47 5.13
N GLU A 113 -10.40 1.09 4.48
CA GLU A 113 -11.37 0.14 5.05
C GLU A 113 -10.70 -1.18 5.44
N GLN A 114 -9.80 -1.69 4.59
CA GLN A 114 -9.03 -2.89 4.89
C GLN A 114 -8.13 -2.72 6.12
N ASP A 115 -7.48 -1.57 6.28
CA ASP A 115 -6.65 -1.28 7.46
C ASP A 115 -7.49 -1.24 8.75
N ILE A 116 -8.65 -0.58 8.68
CA ILE A 116 -9.59 -0.48 9.81
C ILE A 116 -10.07 -1.88 10.18
N TRP A 117 -10.49 -2.67 9.20
CA TRP A 117 -10.95 -4.03 9.42
C TRP A 117 -9.83 -4.90 10.01
N PHE A 118 -8.61 -4.77 9.51
CA PHE A 118 -7.45 -5.55 9.96
C PHE A 118 -7.14 -5.28 11.43
N LEU A 119 -7.23 -4.01 11.84
CA LEU A 119 -7.10 -3.60 13.24
C LEU A 119 -8.25 -4.12 14.09
N TRP A 120 -9.49 -4.02 13.58
CA TRP A 120 -10.69 -4.48 14.27
C TRP A 120 -10.62 -5.96 14.61
N GLU A 121 -10.21 -6.82 13.68
CA GLU A 121 -10.02 -8.26 13.96
C GLU A 121 -9.04 -8.56 15.09
N ARG A 122 -8.08 -7.66 15.31
CA ARG A 122 -7.00 -7.83 16.29
C ARG A 122 -7.26 -7.05 17.57
N ILE A 123 -8.43 -6.44 17.72
CA ILE A 123 -8.70 -5.58 18.86
C ILE A 123 -8.57 -6.34 20.18
N ASP A 124 -9.04 -7.58 20.25
CA ASP A 124 -8.93 -8.42 21.46
C ASP A 124 -7.47 -8.72 21.82
N PHE A 125 -6.61 -8.89 20.83
CA PHE A 125 -5.17 -9.03 21.04
C PHE A 125 -4.54 -7.71 21.50
N LEU A 126 -4.91 -6.59 20.87
CA LEU A 126 -4.37 -5.26 21.15
C LEU A 126 -4.83 -4.71 22.52
N LEU A 127 -5.95 -5.20 23.04
CA LEU A 127 -6.51 -4.84 24.36
C LEU A 127 -5.96 -5.71 25.51
N GLN A 128 -5.00 -6.60 25.26
CA GLN A 128 -4.40 -7.39 26.33
C GLN A 128 -3.56 -6.53 27.28
N ASP A 129 -3.80 -6.69 28.58
CA ASP A 129 -3.07 -5.94 29.62
C ASP A 129 -1.63 -6.45 29.85
N ASP A 130 -1.30 -7.66 29.40
CA ASP A 130 0.04 -8.25 29.56
C ASP A 130 0.98 -7.81 28.41
N PRO A 131 2.01 -6.98 28.68
CA PRO A 131 2.96 -6.55 27.67
C PRO A 131 3.75 -7.71 27.05
N LYS A 132 3.94 -8.82 27.78
CA LYS A 132 4.64 -9.99 27.24
C LYS A 132 3.82 -10.70 26.18
N ALA A 133 2.50 -10.75 26.36
CA ALA A 133 1.60 -11.34 25.37
C ALA A 133 1.58 -10.51 24.07
N LEU A 134 1.56 -9.18 24.18
CA LEU A 134 1.66 -8.25 23.04
C LEU A 134 2.97 -8.39 22.25
N LEU A 135 4.08 -8.71 22.93
CA LEU A 135 5.40 -8.88 22.31
C LEU A 135 5.66 -10.31 21.81
N SER A 136 4.82 -11.27 22.19
CA SER A 136 5.02 -12.70 21.84
C SER A 136 4.77 -12.99 20.36
N VAL A 137 3.90 -12.21 19.71
CA VAL A 137 3.59 -12.33 18.28
C VAL A 137 3.85 -10.99 17.61
N PRO A 138 4.82 -10.89 16.68
CA PRO A 138 5.03 -9.67 15.92
C PRO A 138 3.77 -9.30 15.13
N LEU A 139 3.19 -8.13 15.41
CA LEU A 139 2.06 -7.61 14.66
C LEU A 139 2.48 -7.32 13.21
N LYS A 140 2.04 -8.16 12.27
CA LYS A 140 2.29 -7.98 10.84
C LYS A 140 1.13 -7.20 10.21
N TRP A 141 1.35 -5.94 9.85
CA TRP A 141 0.38 -5.03 9.19
C TRP A 141 -0.03 -5.40 7.75
N ILE A 142 0.25 -6.63 7.36
CA ILE A 142 0.05 -7.18 6.02
C ILE A 142 -0.90 -8.36 6.20
N PRO A 143 -2.02 -8.40 5.45
CA PRO A 143 -2.89 -9.57 5.43
C PRO A 143 -2.09 -10.81 5.08
N THR A 144 -2.33 -11.93 5.77
CA THR A 144 -1.74 -13.23 5.40
C THR A 144 -2.40 -13.75 4.12
N GLY A 145 -2.17 -13.07 3.00
CA GLY A 145 -2.43 -13.60 1.68
C GLY A 145 -1.49 -14.78 1.40
N ASN A 146 -1.79 -15.57 0.37
CA ASN A 146 -1.02 -16.75 -0.03
C ASN A 146 0.44 -16.38 -0.35
N THR A 147 1.30 -16.31 0.68
CA THR A 147 2.70 -15.95 0.55
C THR A 147 3.49 -17.15 0.01
N THR A 148 3.53 -17.31 -1.31
CA THR A 148 4.51 -18.21 -1.96
C THR A 148 5.84 -17.53 -2.27
N ASP A 149 5.92 -16.19 -2.20
CA ASP A 149 7.05 -15.44 -2.81
C ASP A 149 8.01 -14.74 -1.83
N ILE A 150 8.00 -15.05 -0.53
CA ILE A 150 8.97 -14.47 0.43
C ILE A 150 10.39 -15.08 0.26
N SER A 151 10.58 -16.13 -0.55
CA SER A 151 11.84 -16.90 -0.58
C SER A 151 12.97 -16.38 -1.49
N LYS A 152 12.85 -15.25 -2.19
CA LYS A 152 13.85 -14.86 -3.22
C LYS A 152 14.66 -13.58 -2.97
N SER A 153 14.53 -12.92 -1.81
CA SER A 153 15.21 -11.64 -1.53
C SER A 153 16.29 -11.69 -0.43
N THR A 154 16.90 -12.85 -0.19
CA THR A 154 18.07 -12.95 0.73
C THR A 154 19.23 -13.71 0.07
N LYS A 155 19.68 -13.21 -1.09
CA LYS A 155 21.05 -13.45 -1.54
C LYS A 155 21.63 -12.12 -1.99
N ASN A 156 22.49 -11.58 -1.12
CA ASN A 156 23.56 -10.61 -1.33
C ASN A 156 23.51 -9.49 -0.28
N MET A 157 24.05 -9.78 0.91
CA MET A 157 24.72 -8.75 1.69
C MET A 157 26.16 -9.21 1.96
N PRO A 158 27.18 -8.42 1.59
CA PRO A 158 28.58 -8.78 1.71
C PRO A 158 29.08 -8.58 3.16
N GLY A 159 29.89 -9.54 3.63
CA GLY A 159 30.93 -9.41 4.66
C GLY A 159 30.64 -8.60 5.93
N LEU A 160 30.35 -9.30 7.02
CA LEU A 160 30.83 -8.86 8.34
C LEU A 160 31.93 -9.81 8.81
N ALA A 161 33.12 -9.23 8.92
CA ALA A 161 34.32 -9.83 9.48
C ALA A 161 34.04 -10.33 10.92
N SER A 162 34.36 -11.59 11.16
CA SER A 162 34.48 -12.13 12.51
C SER A 162 35.78 -11.63 13.13
N TYR A 163 35.67 -10.65 14.02
CA TYR A 163 36.71 -10.32 14.99
C TYR A 163 36.57 -11.28 16.19
N GLY A 164 37.58 -12.11 16.41
CA GLY A 164 38.21 -12.33 17.72
C GLY A 164 37.55 -13.20 18.80
N SER A 165 38.29 -14.26 19.15
CA SER A 165 38.60 -14.72 20.53
C SER A 165 37.63 -15.67 21.26
N LYS A 166 38.03 -16.94 21.37
CA LYS A 166 38.82 -17.47 22.51
C LYS A 166 39.63 -18.68 22.07
#